data_AF-A0A536TIX3-F1
#
_entry.id   AF-A0A536TIX3-F1
#
_cell.length_a   1.000
_cell.length_b   1.000
_cell.length_c   1.000
_cell.angle_alpha   90.00
_cell.angle_beta   90.00
_cell.angle_gamma   90.00
#
_symmetry.space_group_name_H-M   'P 1'
#
loop_
_entity.id
_entity.type
_entity.pdbx_description
1 polymer ?
#
loop_
_entity_poly.entity_id
_entity_poly.type
_entity_poly.pdbx_seq_one_letter_code
_entity_poly.pdbx_strand_id
1 'polypeptide(L)'
;MLNIDPLGSMGLLRFNFLYPPFNNQKMRQAILYAIDQNDYVLGIAGDVKNGHPCYSYFTCGTPLASEVGAEPLKGKRDFEKAKQLIKEAGYKGEKIVIISATDQPI
;
A
#
# COMPACT_ATOMS: atom_id res chain seq x y z
N MET A 1 13.82 -24.04 3.03
CA MET A 1 13.37 -23.81 4.42
C MET A 1 11.91 -24.17 4.49
N LEU A 2 11.49 -24.86 5.55
CA LEU A 2 10.07 -25.14 5.77
C LEU A 2 9.37 -23.79 6.03
N ASN A 3 8.47 -23.39 5.15
CA ASN A 3 7.65 -22.21 5.38
C ASN A 3 6.59 -22.58 6.42
N ILE A 4 6.74 -22.09 7.65
CA ILE A 4 5.82 -22.36 8.77
C ILE A 4 4.48 -21.65 8.60
N ASP A 5 4.42 -20.59 7.78
CA ASP A 5 3.18 -19.98 7.31
C ASP A 5 3.20 -19.90 5.78
N PRO A 6 2.45 -20.76 5.07
CA PRO A 6 2.47 -20.78 3.61
C PRO A 6 1.97 -19.48 2.95
N LEU A 7 1.25 -18.61 3.69
CA LEU A 7 0.81 -17.30 3.20
C LEU A 7 1.85 -16.20 3.44
N GLY A 8 2.74 -16.39 4.42
CA GLY A 8 3.78 -15.43 4.79
C GLY A 8 3.26 -14.17 5.48
N SER A 9 4.12 -13.15 5.56
CA SER A 9 3.80 -11.88 6.23
C SER A 9 3.21 -10.86 5.25
N MET A 10 2.09 -10.26 5.61
CA MET A 10 1.43 -9.22 4.82
C MET A 10 1.85 -7.81 5.28
N GLY A 11 2.39 -7.01 4.35
CA GLY A 11 2.63 -5.59 4.57
C GLY A 11 1.35 -4.76 4.44
N LEU A 12 1.17 -3.76 5.31
CA LEU A 12 0.03 -2.84 5.24
C LEU A 12 0.47 -1.39 5.46
N LEU A 13 0.02 -0.51 4.56
CA LEU A 13 0.01 0.93 4.79
C LEU A 13 -1.35 1.34 5.31
N ARG A 14 -1.39 1.78 6.57
CA ARG A 14 -2.61 2.23 7.22
C ARG A 14 -2.59 3.75 7.36
N PHE A 15 -3.62 4.41 6.84
CA PHE A 15 -3.80 5.84 7.09
C PHE A 15 -4.43 6.09 8.46
N ASN A 16 -4.14 7.25 9.04
CA ASN A 16 -4.94 7.79 10.14
C ASN A 16 -6.08 8.63 9.55
N PHE A 17 -7.31 8.15 9.68
CA PHE A 17 -8.49 8.78 9.07
C PHE A 17 -9.07 9.91 9.93
N LEU A 18 -8.56 10.12 11.15
CA LEU A 18 -9.06 11.16 12.07
C LEU A 18 -8.49 12.54 11.75
N TYR A 19 -7.25 12.60 11.25
CA TYR A 19 -6.51 13.85 11.05
C TYR A 19 -6.22 14.13 9.58
N PRO A 20 -6.12 15.42 9.19
CA PRO A 20 -5.58 15.80 7.89
C PRO A 20 -4.16 15.24 7.66
N PRO A 21 -3.78 14.95 6.40
CA PRO A 21 -4.60 15.09 5.20
C PRO A 21 -5.45 13.83 4.90
N PHE A 22 -5.27 12.74 5.63
CA PHE A 22 -5.87 11.44 5.30
C PHE A 22 -7.26 11.19 5.88
N ASN A 23 -7.84 12.14 6.62
CA ASN A 23 -9.29 12.18 6.82
C ASN A 23 -10.04 12.37 5.48
N ASN A 24 -9.42 12.97 4.47
CA ASN A 24 -9.97 13.08 3.11
C ASN A 24 -9.75 11.79 2.30
N GLN A 25 -10.84 11.23 1.77
CA GLN A 25 -10.81 10.02 0.94
C GLN A 25 -9.94 10.18 -0.33
N LYS A 26 -9.96 11.34 -0.98
CA LYS A 26 -9.20 11.57 -2.20
C LYS A 26 -7.69 11.52 -1.95
N MET A 27 -7.24 11.97 -0.77
CA MET A 27 -5.83 11.82 -0.37
C MET A 27 -5.45 10.34 -0.26
N ARG A 28 -6.30 9.51 0.35
CA ARG A 28 -6.04 8.07 0.45
C ARG A 28 -6.05 7.40 -0.93
N GLN A 29 -6.98 7.76 -1.80
CA GLN A 29 -7.04 7.26 -3.18
C GLN A 29 -5.83 7.68 -4.00
N ALA A 30 -5.34 8.92 -3.84
CA ALA A 30 -4.13 9.38 -4.52
C ALA A 30 -2.92 8.50 -4.22
N ILE A 31 -2.78 8.05 -2.98
CA ILE A 31 -1.69 7.17 -2.57
C ILE A 31 -1.77 5.80 -3.27
N LEU A 32 -2.96 5.27 -3.52
CA LEU A 32 -3.11 4.00 -4.26
C LEU A 32 -2.52 4.08 -5.68
N TYR A 33 -2.63 5.23 -6.35
CA TYR A 33 -2.05 5.45 -7.68
C TYR A 33 -0.55 5.74 -7.66
N ALA A 34 -0.02 6.24 -6.53
CA ALA A 34 1.37 6.67 -6.41
C ALA A 34 2.31 5.56 -5.92
N ILE A 35 1.81 4.57 -5.19
CA ILE A 35 2.62 3.52 -4.55
C ILE A 35 2.73 2.30 -5.44
N ASP A 36 3.96 1.79 -5.63
CA ASP A 36 4.20 0.50 -6.29
C ASP A 36 4.53 -0.54 -5.23
N GLN A 37 3.67 -1.56 -5.08
CA GLN A 37 3.89 -2.59 -4.06
C GLN A 37 5.19 -3.38 -4.28
N ASN A 38 5.69 -3.48 -5.51
CA ASN A 38 6.93 -4.21 -5.79
C ASN A 38 8.14 -3.54 -5.12
N ASP A 39 8.16 -2.20 -5.07
CA ASP A 39 9.25 -1.45 -4.43
C ASP A 39 9.33 -1.77 -2.93
N TYR A 40 8.16 -1.88 -2.27
CA TYR A 40 8.08 -2.20 -0.84
C TYR A 40 8.42 -3.66 -0.58
N VAL A 41 7.89 -4.58 -1.39
CA VAL A 41 8.21 -6.00 -1.30
C VAL A 41 9.71 -6.23 -1.46
N LEU A 42 10.34 -5.60 -2.46
CA LEU A 42 11.78 -5.69 -2.66
C LEU A 42 12.57 -5.08 -1.49
N GLY A 43 12.16 -3.91 -1.01
CA GLY A 43 12.80 -3.25 0.13
C GLY A 43 12.73 -4.07 1.42
N ILE A 44 11.66 -4.84 1.61
CA ILE A 44 11.46 -5.71 2.76
C ILE A 44 12.19 -7.05 2.58
N ALA A 45 12.01 -7.72 1.44
CA ALA A 45 12.43 -9.10 1.23
C ALA A 45 13.87 -9.24 0.72
N GLY A 46 14.49 -8.15 0.27
CA GLY A 46 15.86 -8.09 -0.25
C GLY A 46 16.09 -8.74 -1.62
N ASP A 47 15.22 -9.67 -2.02
CA ASP A 47 15.25 -10.39 -3.30
C ASP A 47 13.81 -10.68 -3.75
N VAL A 48 13.53 -10.49 -5.05
CA VAL A 48 12.21 -10.71 -5.65
C VAL A 48 11.71 -12.16 -5.52
N LYS A 49 12.60 -13.14 -5.29
CA LYS A 49 12.18 -14.54 -5.06
C LYS A 49 11.57 -14.77 -3.68
N ASN A 50 11.78 -13.83 -2.74
CA ASN A 50 11.37 -13.95 -1.35
C ASN A 50 10.04 -13.24 -1.05
N GLY A 51 9.43 -12.57 -2.02
CA GLY A 51 8.17 -11.86 -1.82
C GLY A 51 7.51 -11.48 -3.15
N HIS A 52 6.20 -11.22 -3.09
CA HIS A 52 5.42 -10.81 -4.24
C HIS A 52 4.32 -9.83 -3.80
N PRO A 53 3.85 -8.93 -4.67
CA PRO A 53 2.74 -8.04 -4.35
C PRO A 53 1.45 -8.83 -4.12
N CYS A 54 0.59 -8.33 -3.23
CA CYS A 54 -0.74 -8.84 -3.02
C CYS A 54 -1.74 -7.68 -3.05
N TYR A 55 -2.63 -7.71 -4.04
CA TYR A 55 -3.61 -6.64 -4.27
C TYR A 55 -4.93 -6.88 -3.53
N SER A 56 -5.11 -8.05 -2.92
CA SER A 56 -6.27 -8.37 -2.09
C SER A 56 -6.12 -7.79 -0.70
N TYR A 57 -7.15 -7.09 -0.23
CA TYR A 57 -7.23 -6.70 1.18
C TYR A 57 -7.42 -7.91 2.11
N PHE A 58 -8.04 -8.98 1.61
CA PHE A 58 -8.36 -10.21 2.37
C PHE A 58 -7.28 -11.29 2.30
N THR A 59 -6.02 -10.90 2.03
CA THR A 59 -4.87 -11.81 1.82
C THR A 59 -5.01 -12.66 0.56
N CYS A 60 -3.97 -12.71 -0.25
CA CYS A 60 -3.94 -13.49 -1.49
C CYS A 60 -3.85 -14.99 -1.16
N GLY A 61 -4.36 -15.85 -2.05
CA GLY A 61 -4.32 -17.30 -1.86
C GLY A 61 -5.35 -17.86 -0.87
N THR A 62 -6.19 -17.01 -0.25
CA THR A 62 -7.30 -17.46 0.62
C THR A 62 -8.63 -17.54 -0.15
N PRO A 63 -9.63 -18.31 0.33
CA PRO A 63 -10.96 -18.36 -0.29
C PRO A 63 -11.71 -17.02 -0.31
N LEU A 64 -11.33 -16.07 0.56
CA LEU A 64 -11.94 -14.75 0.66
C LEU A 64 -11.15 -13.67 -0.10
N ALA A 65 -10.07 -14.06 -0.78
CA ALA A 65 -9.26 -13.12 -1.56
C ALA A 65 -10.13 -12.40 -2.60
N SER A 66 -10.01 -11.07 -2.66
CA SER A 66 -10.73 -10.24 -3.61
C SER A 66 -9.88 -9.04 -3.98
N GLU A 67 -9.75 -8.80 -5.28
CA GLU A 67 -9.02 -7.66 -5.83
C GLU A 67 -9.96 -6.56 -6.36
N VAL A 68 -11.24 -6.60 -5.97
CA VAL A 68 -12.22 -5.58 -6.35
C VAL A 68 -11.75 -4.21 -5.86
N GLY A 69 -11.57 -3.26 -6.78
CA GLY A 69 -11.12 -1.91 -6.49
C GLY A 69 -9.60 -1.77 -6.34
N ALA A 70 -8.83 -2.83 -6.60
CA ALA A 70 -7.38 -2.81 -6.53
C ALA A 70 -6.69 -2.34 -7.82
N GLU A 71 -7.46 -1.99 -8.86
CA GLU A 71 -6.94 -1.52 -10.15
C GLU A 71 -5.90 -0.39 -10.03
N PRO A 72 -6.07 0.63 -9.15
CA PRO A 72 -5.05 1.66 -8.96
C PRO A 72 -3.69 1.13 -8.48
N LEU A 73 -3.67 -0.02 -7.81
CA LEU A 73 -2.47 -0.66 -7.29
C LEU A 73 -1.76 -1.51 -8.35
N LYS A 74 -2.35 -1.75 -9.52
CA LYS A 74 -1.81 -2.65 -10.55
C LYS A 74 -1.15 -1.88 -11.70
N GLY A 75 -0.12 -2.48 -12.29
CA GLY A 75 0.54 -1.93 -13.48
C GLY A 75 1.43 -0.71 -13.19
N LYS A 76 1.59 0.17 -14.18
CA LYS A 76 2.41 1.38 -14.04
C LYS A 76 1.71 2.40 -13.14
N ARG A 77 2.48 3.09 -12.30
CA ARG A 77 1.98 4.16 -11.42
C ARG A 77 1.44 5.33 -12.24
N ASP A 78 0.27 5.82 -11.85
CA ASP A 78 -0.38 6.98 -12.47
C ASP A 78 -0.21 8.21 -11.57
N PHE A 79 0.98 8.82 -11.65
CA PHE A 79 1.28 10.02 -10.86
C PHE A 79 0.43 11.22 -11.26
N GLU A 80 -0.06 11.29 -12.49
CA GLU A 80 -0.95 12.37 -12.92
C GLU A 80 -2.32 12.24 -12.26
N LYS A 81 -2.87 11.03 -12.18
CA LYS A 81 -4.09 10.76 -11.41
C LYS A 81 -3.90 11.03 -9.93
N ALA A 82 -2.76 10.65 -9.35
CA ALA A 82 -2.44 10.96 -7.97
C ALA A 82 -2.40 12.48 -7.70
N LYS A 83 -1.69 13.25 -8.54
CA LYS A 83 -1.64 14.72 -8.45
C LYS A 83 -3.02 15.35 -8.59
N GLN A 84 -3.84 14.86 -9.52
CA GLN A 84 -5.22 15.32 -9.69
C GLN A 84 -6.02 15.12 -8.40
N LEU A 85 -5.99 13.93 -7.82
CA LEU A 85 -6.71 13.62 -6.58
C LEU A 85 -6.21 14.45 -5.39
N ILE A 86 -4.89 14.68 -5.28
CA ILE A 86 -4.29 15.56 -4.26
C ILE A 86 -4.81 17.00 -4.41
N LYS A 87 -4.84 17.53 -5.64
CA LYS A 87 -5.38 18.86 -5.93
C LYS A 87 -6.87 18.95 -5.58
N GLU A 88 -7.65 17.96 -5.99
CA GLU A 88 -9.08 17.88 -5.68
C GLU A 88 -9.38 17.68 -4.20
N ALA A 89 -8.46 17.07 -3.45
CA ALA A 89 -8.56 16.97 -1.99
C ALA A 89 -8.34 18.31 -1.29
N GLY A 90 -7.82 19.32 -2.01
CA GLY A 90 -7.49 20.63 -1.46
C GLY A 90 -6.29 20.59 -0.51
N TYR A 91 -5.36 19.64 -0.71
CA TYR A 91 -4.15 19.52 0.10
C TYR A 91 -3.33 20.82 0.06
N LYS A 92 -2.98 21.35 1.23
CA LYS A 92 -2.31 22.65 1.37
C LYS A 92 -0.83 22.50 1.75
N GLY A 93 -0.31 21.28 1.74
CA GLY A 93 1.06 20.98 2.14
C GLY A 93 1.21 20.67 3.63
N GLU A 94 0.15 20.19 4.28
CA GLU A 94 0.20 19.72 5.66
C GLU A 94 1.28 18.64 5.84
N LYS A 95 2.01 18.67 6.95
CA LYS A 95 3.07 17.67 7.19
C LYS A 95 2.50 16.24 7.18
N ILE A 96 3.03 15.40 6.31
CA ILE A 96 2.77 13.96 6.31
C ILE A 96 3.85 13.28 7.16
N VAL A 97 3.42 12.47 8.14
CA VAL A 97 4.31 11.67 8.99
C VAL A 97 4.11 10.20 8.64
N ILE A 98 5.21 9.51 8.33
CA ILE A 98 5.25 8.06 8.14
C ILE A 98 5.81 7.45 9.42
N ILE A 99 5.06 6.53 10.02
CA ILE A 99 5.48 5.79 11.19
C ILE A 99 5.74 4.36 10.74
N SER A 100 6.95 3.87 10.99
CA SER A 100 7.34 2.48 10.74
C SER A 100 7.70 1.82 12.07
N ALA A 101 7.25 0.59 12.27
CA ALA A 101 7.81 -0.26 13.32
C ALA A 101 9.28 -0.55 12.99
N THR A 102 10.13 -0.61 14.00
CA THR A 102 11.58 -0.87 13.85
C THR A 102 12.02 -2.18 14.47
N ASP A 103 11.11 -2.84 15.18
CA ASP A 103 11.29 -4.07 15.96
C ASP A 103 10.55 -5.27 15.37
N GLN A 104 9.84 -5.10 14.25
CA GLN A 104 9.15 -6.18 13.55
C GLN A 104 10.19 -7.11 12.89
N PRO A 105 10.35 -8.37 13.33
CA PRO A 105 11.20 -9.32 12.64
C PRO A 105 10.52 -9.72 11.33
N ILE A 106 11.25 -9.66 10.21
CA ILE A 106 10.83 -10.12 8.89
C ILE A 106 11.79 -11.20 8.42
#